data_AF-A0A2D6D032-F1
#
_entry.id   AF-A0A2D6D032-F1
#
_cell.length_a   1.000
_cell.length_b   1.000
_cell.length_c   1.000
_cell.angle_alpha   90.00
_cell.angle_beta   90.00
_cell.angle_gamma   90.00
#
_symmetry.space_group_name_H-M   'P 1'
#
loop_
_entity.id
_entity.type
_entity.pdbx_description
1 polymer ?
#
loop_
_entity_poly.entity_id
_entity_poly.type
_entity_poly.pdbx_seq_one_letter_code
_entity_poly.pdbx_strand_id
1 'polypeptide(L)' 'WMVGSQFHPEFRSRPLDPHPLFVEFVRASMAYVPPKRG' A
#
# COMPACT_ATOMS: atom_id res chain seq x y z
N TRP A 1 1.88 -1.76 11.26
CA TRP A 1 0.49 -1.28 11.18
C TRP A 1 -0.23 -2.24 10.25
N MET A 2 -1.28 -2.93 10.71
CA MET A 2 -2.11 -3.81 9.86
C MET A 2 -3.51 -3.20 9.80
N VAL A 3 -3.93 -2.78 8.60
CA VAL A 3 -5.31 -2.39 8.31
C VAL A 3 -6.03 -3.65 7.82
N GLY A 4 -6.86 -4.24 8.68
CA GLY A 4 -7.84 -5.26 8.31
C GLY A 4 -9.22 -4.63 8.46
N SER A 5 -9.86 -4.30 7.34
CA SER A 5 -11.29 -3.97 7.30
C SER A 5 -12.03 -5.14 6.67
N GLN A 6 -13.23 -5.45 7.14
CA GLN A 6 -14.11 -6.46 6.52
C GLN A 6 -14.61 -6.01 5.11
N PHE A 7 -14.21 -4.82 4.67
CA PHE A 7 -14.35 -4.35 3.30
C PHE A 7 -13.18 -4.85 2.46
N HIS A 8 -13.48 -5.34 1.24
CA HIS A 8 -12.49 -5.78 0.25
C HIS A 8 -12.13 -4.58 -0.66
N PRO A 9 -11.14 -3.72 -0.29
CA PRO A 9 -10.74 -2.58 -1.10
C PRO A 9 -10.23 -2.99 -2.49
N GLU A 10 -9.85 -4.26 -2.67
CA GLU A 10 -9.50 -4.86 -3.95
C GLU A 10 -10.62 -4.70 -4.98
N PHE A 11 -11.88 -4.88 -4.58
CA PHE A 11 -13.02 -4.79 -5.49
C PHE A 11 -13.38 -3.35 -5.90
N ARG A 12 -12.82 -2.35 -5.20
CA ARG A 12 -13.02 -0.93 -5.52
C ARG A 12 -11.87 -0.34 -6.34
N SER A 13 -10.75 -1.05 -6.45
CA SER A 13 -9.59 -0.60 -7.24
C SER A 13 -9.83 -0.87 -8.73
N ARG A 14 -9.68 0.17 -9.56
CA ARG A 14 -9.83 0.06 -11.03
C ARG A 14 -8.51 0.45 -11.71
N PRO A 15 -8.24 -0.01 -12.94
CA PRO A 15 -6.97 0.32 -13.62
C PRO A 15 -6.68 1.82 -13.76
N LEU A 16 -7.72 2.64 -13.92
CA LEU A 16 -7.61 4.10 -14.04
C LEU A 16 -7.89 4.85 -12.72
N ASP A 17 -8.32 4.14 -11.68
CA ASP A 17 -8.63 4.70 -10.36
C ASP A 17 -8.18 3.70 -9.27
N PRO A 18 -6.85 3.59 -9.07
CA PRO A 18 -6.31 2.65 -8.11
C PRO A 18 -6.59 3.13 -6.68
N HIS A 19 -6.96 2.19 -5.80
CA HIS A 19 -7.30 2.55 -4.43
C HIS A 19 -6.08 3.15 -3.70
N PRO A 20 -6.22 4.29 -2.99
CA PRO A 20 -5.10 5.01 -2.36
C PRO A 20 -4.23 4.14 -1.45
N LEU A 21 -4.84 3.18 -0.76
CA LEU A 21 -4.13 2.20 0.07
C LEU A 21 -3.00 1.47 -0.68
N PHE A 22 -3.28 0.99 -1.89
CA PHE A 22 -2.31 0.22 -2.66
C PHE A 22 -1.22 1.13 -3.26
N VAL A 23 -1.61 2.32 -3.72
CA VAL A 23 -0.66 3.31 -4.26
C VAL A 23 0.34 3.75 -3.20
N GLU A 24 -0.14 4.12 -2.01
CA GLU A 24 0.71 4.60 -0.93
C GLU A 24 1.58 3.47 -0.35
N PHE A 25 1.09 2.24 -0.32
CA PHE A 25 1.91 1.08 0.07
C PHE A 25 3.11 0.88 -0.87
N VAL A 26 2.91 0.95 -2.18
CA VAL A 26 4.00 0.83 -3.16
C VAL A 26 4.96 2.01 -3.04
N ARG A 27 4.45 3.24 -2.92
CA ARG A 27 5.26 4.44 -2.72
C ARG A 27 6.14 4.33 -1.47
N ALA A 28 5.57 3.92 -0.35
CA ALA A 28 6.32 3.72 0.89
C ALA A 28 7.38 2.62 0.75
N SER A 29 7.07 1.55 0.01
CA SER A 29 8.01 0.47 -0.26
C SER A 29 9.20 0.94 -1.12
N MET A 30 8.95 1.81 -2.11
CA MET A 30 10.02 2.41 -2.91
C MET A 30 10.89 3.40 -2.11
N ALA A 31 10.28 4.14 -1.18
CA ALA A 31 10.98 5.09 -0.32
C ALA A 31 11.71 4.42 0.85
N TYR A 32 11.45 3.14 1.11
CA TYR A 32 12.02 2.43 2.23
C TYR A 32 13.53 2.23 2.04
N VAL A 33 14.31 2.95 2.86
CA VAL A 33 15.73 2.72 3.00
C VAL A 33 15.92 1.79 4.20
N PRO A 34 16.38 0.54 4.00
CA PRO A 34 16.63 -0.35 5.11
C PRO A 34 17.72 0.23 6.01
N PRO A 35 17.59 0.11 7.34
CA PRO A 35 18.64 0.55 8.25
C PRO A 35 19.92 -0.23 7.95
N LYS A 36 21.07 0.46 7.93
CA LYS A 36 22.37 -0.18 7.83
C LYS A 36 22.53 -1.07 9.07
N ARG A 37 22.58 -2.39 8.88
CA ARG A 37 23.02 -3.29 9.95
C ARG A 37 24.48 -2.97 10.24
N GLY A 38 24.76 -2.61 11.49
CA GLY A 38 26.11 -2.57 12.05
C GLY A 38 26.67 -3.96 12.28
#